data_AF-A0A8J5MXI1-F1
#
_entry.id   AF-A0A8J5MXI1-F1
#
_cell.length_a   1.000
_cell.length_b   1.000
_cell.length_c   1.000
_cell.angle_alpha   90.00
_cell.angle_beta   90.00
_cell.angle_gamma   90.00
#
_symmetry.space_group_name_H-M   'P 1'
#
loop_
_entity.id
_entity.type
_entity.pdbx_description
1 polymer ?
#
loop_
_entity_poly.entity_id
_entity_poly.type
_entity_poly.pdbx_seq_one_letter_code
_entity_poly.pdbx_strand_id
1 'polypeptide(L)'
;PANRIVCAWTAMEKINRDNGCLFVIRGSHKGVLEQHDYPDWEHYRKAIACHFASSECDYIDVKGTTQENIAKEIEEVAVTKGIEGLNFKDIWKFRSRLVRGVEINL
;
A
#
# COMPACT_ATOMS: atom_id res chain seq x y z
N PRO A 1 8.26 4.50 9.91
CA PRO A 1 8.55 5.72 9.13
C PRO A 1 8.49 5.48 7.61
N ALA A 2 7.95 6.42 6.83
CA ALA A 2 7.75 6.24 5.38
C ALA A 2 9.06 6.06 4.58
N ASN A 3 10.16 6.67 5.03
CA ASN A 3 11.49 6.53 4.41
C ASN A 3 12.14 5.14 4.58
N ARG A 4 11.48 4.22 5.30
CA ARG A 4 11.90 2.81 5.45
C ARG A 4 10.94 1.84 4.75
N ILE A 5 10.15 2.36 3.81
CA ILE A 5 9.21 1.60 2.99
C ILE A 5 9.62 1.77 1.52
N VAL A 6 9.64 0.68 0.76
CA VAL A 6 9.98 0.67 -0.66
C VAL A 6 9.04 -0.23 -1.44
N CYS A 7 8.68 0.18 -2.65
CA CYS A 7 7.97 -0.66 -3.60
C CYS A 7 8.96 -1.29 -4.57
N ALA A 8 8.90 -2.62 -4.71
CA ALA A 8 9.47 -3.33 -5.84
C ALA A 8 8.34 -3.57 -6.85
N TRP A 9 8.49 -3.02 -8.04
CA TRP A 9 7.53 -3.16 -9.13
C TRP A 9 8.23 -3.76 -10.34
N THR A 10 7.62 -4.78 -10.93
CA THR A 10 8.18 -5.51 -12.07
C THR A 10 7.14 -5.63 -13.16
N ALA A 11 7.51 -5.20 -14.37
CA ALA A 11 6.73 -5.39 -15.58
C ALA A 11 6.58 -6.89 -15.90
N MET A 12 5.35 -7.33 -16.18
CA MET A 12 5.08 -8.72 -16.61
C MET A 12 4.87 -8.84 -18.13
N GLU A 13 4.93 -7.72 -18.83
CA GLU A 13 4.84 -7.59 -20.28
C GLU A 13 5.64 -6.38 -20.74
N LYS A 14 5.66 -6.09 -22.05
CA LYS A 14 6.28 -4.87 -22.56
C LYS A 14 5.42 -3.67 -22.18
N ILE A 15 6.00 -2.71 -21.46
CA ILE A 15 5.29 -1.53 -20.96
C ILE A 15 5.93 -0.27 -21.56
N ASN A 16 5.11 0.59 -22.14
CA ASN A 16 5.50 1.81 -22.83
C ASN A 16 4.48 2.94 -22.56
N ARG A 17 4.69 4.12 -23.14
CA ARG A 17 3.81 5.27 -22.92
C ARG A 17 2.38 5.01 -23.41
N ASP A 18 2.24 4.32 -24.54
CA ASP A 18 0.96 4.09 -25.20
C ASP A 18 0.07 3.11 -24.43
N ASN A 19 0.67 2.18 -23.67
CA ASN A 19 -0.05 1.20 -22.86
C ASN A 19 -0.01 1.46 -21.34
N GLY A 20 0.37 2.67 -20.92
CA GLY A 20 0.31 3.09 -19.52
C GLY A 20 1.51 2.67 -18.67
N CYS A 21 2.72 3.09 -19.07
CA CYS A 21 3.90 3.01 -18.21
C CYS A 21 3.77 3.91 -16.97
N LEU A 22 4.45 3.55 -15.88
CA LEU A 22 4.53 4.39 -14.70
C LEU A 22 5.13 5.76 -15.05
N PHE A 23 4.49 6.82 -14.56
CA PHE A 23 5.02 8.17 -14.58
C PHE A 23 5.49 8.54 -13.17
N VAL A 24 6.65 9.19 -13.07
CA VAL A 24 7.23 9.59 -11.78
C VAL A 24 7.60 11.06 -11.81
N ILE A 25 7.24 11.78 -10.74
CA ILE A 25 7.70 13.14 -10.51
C ILE A 25 8.94 13.06 -9.62
N ARG A 26 10.12 13.29 -10.20
CA ARG A 26 11.37 13.20 -9.44
C ARG A 26 11.35 14.20 -8.27
N GLY A 27 11.64 13.70 -7.07
CA GLY A 27 11.70 14.51 -5.85
C GLY A 27 10.39 14.57 -5.05
N SER A 28 9.26 14.08 -5.60
CA SER A 28 7.96 14.12 -4.90
C SER A 28 7.93 13.33 -3.60
N HIS A 29 8.80 12.34 -3.43
CA HIS A 29 8.98 11.59 -2.17
C HIS A 29 9.41 12.46 -0.96
N LYS A 30 9.81 13.71 -1.19
CA LYS A 30 10.13 14.70 -0.14
C LYS A 30 8.95 15.61 0.21
N GLY A 31 7.85 15.51 -0.52
CA GLY A 31 6.63 16.27 -0.28
C GLY A 31 5.82 15.72 0.90
N VAL A 32 4.61 16.24 1.02
CA VAL A 32 3.63 15.76 2.01
C VAL A 32 2.75 14.67 1.43
N LEU A 33 2.05 13.94 2.29
CA LEU A 33 1.03 12.99 1.86
C LEU A 33 -0.22 13.76 1.41
N GLU A 34 -0.53 13.66 0.13
CA GLU A 34 -1.72 14.29 -0.47
C GLU A 34 -2.97 13.41 -0.31
N GLN A 35 -4.15 14.01 -0.46
CA GLN A 35 -5.42 13.26 -0.57
C GLN A 35 -5.43 12.50 -1.91
N HIS A 36 -5.87 11.24 -1.88
CA HIS A 36 -5.96 10.38 -3.08
C HIS A 36 -7.42 9.96 -3.33
N ASP A 37 -7.73 9.69 -4.59
CA ASP A 37 -9.01 9.13 -5.06
C ASP A 37 -8.73 8.12 -6.19
N TYR A 38 -9.70 7.26 -6.50
CA TYR A 38 -9.59 6.26 -7.54
C TYR A 38 -10.10 6.83 -8.87
N PRO A 39 -9.27 6.86 -9.93
CA PRO A 39 -9.72 7.32 -11.23
C PRO A 39 -10.59 6.27 -11.93
N ASP A 40 -11.52 6.72 -12.77
CA ASP A 40 -12.35 5.87 -13.62
C ASP A 40 -11.62 5.53 -14.94
N TRP A 41 -10.86 4.43 -14.95
CA TRP A 41 -10.06 3.99 -16.11
C TRP A 41 -10.51 2.61 -16.62
N GLU A 42 -10.63 2.45 -17.94
CA GLU A 42 -11.11 1.22 -18.60
C GLU A 42 -9.99 0.33 -19.21
N HIS A 43 -8.72 0.63 -18.96
CA HIS A 43 -7.59 -0.05 -19.61
C HIS A 43 -6.73 -0.83 -18.61
N TYR A 44 -6.30 -2.03 -19.02
CA TYR A 44 -5.58 -2.98 -18.15
C TYR A 44 -4.20 -3.32 -18.71
N ARG A 45 -3.22 -3.40 -17.81
CA ARG A 45 -1.83 -3.79 -18.07
C ARG A 45 -1.31 -4.62 -16.90
N LYS A 46 -0.53 -5.66 -17.16
CA LYS A 46 -0.03 -6.60 -16.14
C LYS A 46 1.31 -6.17 -15.56
N ALA A 47 1.37 -6.06 -14.24
CA ALA A 47 2.60 -5.96 -13.47
C ALA A 47 2.41 -6.63 -12.11
N ILE A 48 3.52 -7.01 -11.49
CA ILE A 48 3.55 -7.47 -10.11
C ILE A 48 4.26 -6.43 -9.26
N ALA A 49 3.73 -6.19 -8.06
CA ALA A 49 4.30 -5.24 -7.12
C ALA A 49 4.27 -5.81 -5.70
N CYS A 50 5.31 -5.51 -4.93
CA CYS A 50 5.39 -5.80 -3.50
C CYS A 50 5.92 -4.56 -2.78
N HIS A 51 5.31 -4.21 -1.65
CA HIS A 51 5.78 -3.16 -0.77
C HIS A 51 6.50 -3.81 0.42
N PHE A 52 7.77 -3.46 0.60
CA PHE A 52 8.58 -3.89 1.72
C PHE A 52 8.71 -2.75 2.73
N ALA A 53 8.70 -3.08 4.01
CA ALA A 53 8.94 -2.16 5.10
C ALA A 53 9.96 -2.77 6.05
N SER A 54 10.78 -1.92 6.67
CA SER A 54 11.63 -2.34 7.79
C SER A 54 10.77 -2.86 8.95
N SER A 55 11.18 -3.95 9.61
CA SER A 55 10.43 -4.54 10.73
C SER A 55 10.32 -3.64 11.96
N GLU A 56 11.20 -2.65 12.09
CA GLU A 56 11.17 -1.59 13.11
C GLU A 56 10.12 -0.48 12.86
N CYS A 57 9.35 -0.54 11.77
CA CYS A 57 8.29 0.44 11.53
C CYS A 57 7.08 0.22 12.45
N ASP A 58 6.22 1.22 12.56
CA ASP A 58 5.03 1.23 13.41
C ASP A 58 3.74 1.36 12.60
N TYR A 59 2.67 0.79 13.14
CA TYR A 59 1.31 1.10 12.72
C TYR A 59 0.83 2.39 13.38
N ILE A 60 0.29 3.30 12.58
CA ILE A 60 -0.26 4.57 13.05
C ILE A 60 -1.79 4.51 13.04
N ASP A 61 -2.43 5.26 13.95
CA ASP A 61 -3.87 5.53 13.85
C ASP A 61 -4.10 6.53 12.71
N VAL A 62 -5.04 6.19 11.83
CA VAL A 62 -5.40 7.02 10.65
C VAL A 62 -6.72 7.76 10.84
N LYS A 63 -7.40 7.60 11.97
CA LYS A 63 -8.64 8.31 12.28
C LYS A 63 -8.41 9.83 12.29
N GLY A 64 -9.26 10.58 11.59
CA GLY A 64 -9.13 12.03 11.44
C GLY A 64 -8.00 12.48 10.51
N THR A 65 -7.37 11.56 9.79
CA THR A 65 -6.34 11.87 8.77
C THR A 65 -6.90 11.72 7.35
N THR A 66 -6.14 12.15 6.35
CA THR A 66 -6.47 11.93 4.92
C THR A 66 -6.58 10.44 4.55
N GLN A 67 -6.04 9.54 5.38
CA GLN A 67 -6.04 8.10 5.20
C GLN A 67 -7.19 7.38 5.92
N GLU A 68 -8.15 8.10 6.52
CA GLU A 68 -9.28 7.45 7.20
C GLU A 68 -10.11 6.56 6.26
N ASN A 69 -10.28 6.98 5.00
CA ASN A 69 -11.09 6.25 4.02
C ASN A 69 -10.52 4.85 3.74
N ILE A 70 -9.19 4.71 3.61
CA ILE A 70 -8.58 3.40 3.33
C ILE A 70 -8.73 2.43 4.51
N ALA A 71 -8.84 2.93 5.75
CA ALA A 71 -9.12 2.07 6.89
C ALA A 71 -10.51 1.45 6.81
N LYS A 72 -11.53 2.26 6.51
CA LYS A 72 -12.90 1.80 6.34
C LYS A 72 -13.01 0.78 5.21
N GLU A 73 -12.40 1.08 4.05
CA GLU A 73 -12.37 0.17 2.90
C GLU A 73 -11.75 -1.20 3.26
N ILE A 74 -10.61 -1.21 3.97
CA ILE A 74 -9.94 -2.46 4.33
C ILE A 74 -10.74 -3.27 5.36
N GLU A 75 -11.36 -2.61 6.34
CA GLU A 75 -12.23 -3.26 7.33
C GLU A 75 -13.48 -3.85 6.66
N GLU A 76 -14.13 -3.13 5.74
CA GLU A 76 -15.26 -3.63 4.95
C GLU A 76 -14.90 -4.84 4.08
N VAL A 77 -13.72 -4.81 3.45
CA VAL A 77 -13.20 -5.95 2.68
C VAL A 77 -12.92 -7.16 3.58
N ALA A 78 -12.44 -6.96 4.80
CA ALA A 78 -12.22 -8.04 5.76
C ALA A 78 -13.53 -8.71 6.17
N VAL A 79 -14.56 -7.92 6.48
CA VAL A 79 -15.91 -8.41 6.80
C VAL A 79 -16.49 -9.20 5.62
N THR A 80 -16.37 -8.68 4.40
CA THR A 80 -16.82 -9.38 3.17
C THR A 80 -16.13 -10.74 2.99
N LYS A 81 -14.92 -10.91 3.53
CA LYS A 81 -14.16 -12.18 3.52
C LYS A 81 -14.44 -13.08 4.74
N GLY A 82 -15.42 -12.73 5.56
CA GLY A 82 -15.81 -13.49 6.76
C GLY A 82 -14.88 -13.28 7.96
N ILE A 83 -14.10 -12.20 7.99
CA ILE A 83 -13.22 -11.84 9.10
C ILE A 83 -13.83 -10.65 9.82
N GLU A 84 -14.46 -10.91 10.97
CA GLU A 84 -15.12 -9.89 11.79
C GLU A 84 -14.27 -9.49 13.01
N GLY A 85 -14.48 -8.28 13.51
CA GLY A 85 -13.90 -7.80 14.78
C GLY A 85 -12.43 -7.41 14.74
N LEU A 86 -11.78 -7.42 13.57
CA LEU A 86 -10.42 -6.91 13.40
C LEU A 86 -10.43 -5.43 12.97
N ASN A 87 -9.56 -4.64 13.58
CA ASN A 87 -9.31 -3.28 13.13
C ASN A 87 -8.24 -3.25 12.02
N PHE A 88 -8.07 -2.09 11.38
CA PHE A 88 -7.06 -1.86 10.34
C PHE A 88 -5.66 -2.39 10.68
N LYS A 89 -5.17 -2.13 11.90
CA LYS A 89 -3.85 -2.57 12.36
C LYS A 89 -3.75 -4.10 12.40
N ASP A 90 -4.76 -4.76 12.95
CA ASP A 90 -4.78 -6.22 13.06
C ASP A 90 -4.79 -6.89 11.68
N ILE A 91 -5.56 -6.33 10.73
CA ILE A 91 -5.60 -6.82 9.35
C ILE A 91 -4.22 -6.72 8.70
N TRP A 92 -3.51 -5.61 8.86
CA TRP A 92 -2.18 -5.47 8.28
C TRP A 92 -1.13 -6.34 8.97
N LYS A 93 -1.21 -6.55 10.28
CA LYS A 93 -0.35 -7.51 10.99
C LYS A 93 -0.58 -8.94 10.50
N PHE A 94 -1.84 -9.33 10.30
CA PHE A 94 -2.16 -10.65 9.77
C PHE A 94 -1.63 -10.84 8.34
N ARG A 95 -1.54 -9.77 7.55
CA ARG A 95 -1.03 -9.80 6.18
C ARG A 95 0.49 -9.63 6.06
N SER A 96 1.16 -9.06 7.07
CA SER A 96 2.62 -8.88 7.05
C SER A 96 3.32 -10.24 7.15
N ARG A 97 4.48 -10.36 6.51
CA ARG A 97 5.32 -11.57 6.56
C ARG A 97 6.78 -11.15 6.70
N LEU A 98 7.48 -11.75 7.65
CA LEU A 98 8.92 -11.60 7.75
C LEU A 98 9.59 -12.25 6.53
N VAL A 99 10.18 -11.43 5.66
CA VAL A 99 10.90 -11.91 4.47
C VAL A 99 12.37 -12.21 4.81
N ARG A 100 13.00 -11.38 5.64
CA ARG A 100 14.40 -11.54 6.05
C ARG A 100 14.68 -10.77 7.35
N GLY A 101 15.59 -11.30 8.16
CA GLY A 101 16.08 -10.64 9.36
C GLY A 101 15.29 -11.06 10.59
N VAL A 102 14.95 -10.10 11.44
CA VAL A 102 14.22 -10.31 12.70
C VAL A 102 12.93 -9.52 12.66
N GLU A 103 11.85 -10.14 13.12
CA GLU A 103 10.56 -9.49 13.36
C GLU A 103 10.65 -8.66 14.65
N ILE A 104 10.30 -7.37 14.57
CA ILE A 104 10.50 -6.42 15.68
C ILE A 104 9.16 -5.81 16.08
N ASN A 105 8.49 -5.10 15.17
CA ASN A 105 7.26 -4.37 15.47
C ASN A 105 6.15 -4.50 14.40
N LEU A 106 6.52 -4.61 13.12
CA LEU A 106 5.62 -4.99 12.01
C LEU A 106 5.49 -6.51 11.84
#